data_AF-A0A2W4IKF2-F1
#
_entry.id   AF-A0A2W4IKF2-F1
#
_cell.length_a   1.000
_cell.length_b   1.000
_cell.length_c   1.000
_cell.angle_alpha   90.00
_cell.angle_beta   90.00
_cell.angle_gamma   90.00
#
_symmetry.space_group_name_H-M   'P 1'
#
loop_
_entity.id
_entity.type
_entity.pdbx_description
1 polymer ?
#
loop_
_entity_poly.entity_id
_entity_poly.type
_entity_poly.pdbx_seq_one_letter_code
_entity_poly.pdbx_strand_id
1 'polypeptide(L)'
;MQEDRICEDFDWCQFLPDKTNSAQKVFSIVDPLKVNIETPRSAVISIEVDETQIEHIECDILIVGGGMGGVSAALSALKAADELGFSTEKKPLVILTEETDWLGGQMTSQGVSALDENHLVEISGAARSYQHFRNEIRARYKRDFKLVDWAAAEPWLNPGDCWVSWLAFEPKFAVDEIEKLLSPYEKRHQLTIKLRTKAIFAKAEETETSSAISKKKVTSIGLYDFERKTCTEIKAKIVIDATELGDLLPLVGVKYRSGAESKDETGEAHAPEKARPENVQDFTYPFVIEHRPGTKNVIAKPPHYDEFKASGKFSLEGYPMFACKFKGEGDEMRIEKLPFWEYRRLISSKLFESDDYPFDVAMINWNSNDLRMQNIIDVDAITQAERLALGKALSLGFLYWLQTEAPRDDGGFGYPEFYLRTDVLGTEDGLSKYPYIRESRRIVGQHTIVEEEIVVATNPGARAHLFSDSVGIGRYPVDIHGEQDVPGAAQHTKPFQIPLGALIPQDATNLLPACKNISTTHVTNGSYRLHPIEWSIGEAQGTLSIFALKNNIAPSEIVNSPDAVRSLQEQLINRGVPLFWFNNVATDHPNFAEIQKRTMLDESLVDDQTLAFNAETLT
;
A
#
# COMPACT_ATOMS: atom_id res chain seq x y z
N MET A 1 69.45 -14.27 7.44
CA MET A 1 68.97 -15.03 8.60
C MET A 1 67.53 -14.60 8.82
N GLN A 2 66.59 -15.47 8.42
CA GLN A 2 65.14 -15.57 8.71
C GLN A 2 64.30 -14.27 8.67
N GLU A 3 63.27 -14.03 7.84
CA GLU A 3 62.30 -14.87 7.10
C GLU A 3 61.69 -16.05 7.88
N ASP A 4 60.41 -15.91 8.26
CA ASP A 4 59.32 -16.93 8.33
C ASP A 4 58.05 -16.21 8.85
N ARG A 5 57.01 -15.92 8.05
CA ARG A 5 55.89 -16.78 7.61
C ARG A 5 55.19 -17.52 8.74
N ILE A 6 53.99 -17.07 9.13
CA ILE A 6 52.81 -17.92 9.35
C ILE A 6 51.57 -17.12 8.93
N CYS A 7 51.09 -17.39 7.72
CA CYS A 7 49.72 -17.15 7.28
C CYS A 7 49.37 -18.46 6.58
N GLU A 8 48.74 -19.38 7.30
CA GLU A 8 48.29 -20.67 6.78
C GLU A 8 46.75 -20.67 6.75
N ASP A 9 46.25 -20.69 5.52
CA ASP A 9 45.24 -21.61 5.01
C ASP A 9 43.90 -21.71 5.75
N PHE A 10 42.99 -20.80 5.42
CA PHE A 10 41.57 -21.14 5.28
C PHE A 10 41.24 -21.26 3.79
N ASP A 11 41.32 -22.50 3.31
CA ASP A 11 40.98 -22.91 1.95
C ASP A 11 39.45 -22.79 1.73
N TRP A 12 39.02 -21.69 1.11
CA TRP A 12 37.63 -21.48 0.68
C TRP A 12 37.23 -22.31 -0.56
N CYS A 13 38.07 -23.24 -1.05
CA CYS A 13 37.87 -23.93 -2.33
C CYS A 13 37.46 -25.41 -2.24
N GLN A 14 36.85 -25.88 -1.14
CA GLN A 14 36.29 -27.23 -1.07
C GLN A 14 34.78 -27.28 -0.83
N PHE A 15 34.00 -26.62 -1.71
CA PHE A 15 32.63 -27.02 -2.06
C PHE A 15 32.36 -26.56 -3.50
N LEU A 16 33.11 -27.11 -4.46
CA LEU A 16 32.69 -27.06 -5.86
C LEU A 16 31.66 -28.19 -6.05
N PRO A 17 30.40 -27.90 -6.37
CA PRO A 17 29.45 -28.93 -6.73
C PRO A 17 29.92 -29.63 -8.01
N ASP A 18 29.77 -30.95 -7.99
CA ASP A 18 30.05 -31.83 -9.11
C ASP A 18 29.39 -31.28 -10.40
N LYS A 19 30.14 -31.26 -11.50
CA LYS A 19 29.65 -30.82 -12.81
C LYS A 19 28.70 -31.88 -13.38
N THR A 20 27.48 -31.92 -12.86
CA THR A 20 26.39 -32.73 -13.38
C THR A 20 25.13 -31.87 -13.49
N ASN A 21 24.84 -31.40 -14.71
CA ASN A 21 23.52 -30.96 -15.19
C ASN A 21 22.72 -29.96 -14.31
N SER A 22 23.28 -28.78 -13.99
CA SER A 22 22.67 -27.83 -13.04
C SER A 22 21.65 -26.84 -13.66
N ALA A 23 20.61 -27.33 -14.33
CA ALA A 23 19.47 -26.48 -14.76
C ALA A 23 18.42 -26.26 -13.65
N GLN A 24 18.57 -26.94 -12.50
CA GLN A 24 17.65 -26.85 -11.37
C GLN A 24 18.09 -25.78 -10.38
N LYS A 25 17.22 -24.79 -10.14
CA LYS A 25 17.36 -23.81 -9.05
C LYS A 25 16.33 -24.10 -7.96
N VAL A 26 16.74 -23.94 -6.71
CA VAL A 26 15.87 -24.10 -5.54
C VAL A 26 15.56 -22.74 -4.95
N PHE A 27 14.27 -22.43 -4.78
CA PHE A 27 13.78 -21.21 -4.14
C PHE A 27 13.01 -21.57 -2.87
N SER A 28 13.14 -20.74 -1.83
CA SER A 28 12.37 -20.88 -0.60
C SER A 28 11.51 -19.64 -0.42
N ILE A 29 10.19 -19.83 -0.36
CA ILE A 29 9.21 -18.74 -0.20
C ILE A 29 8.23 -19.04 0.91
N VAL A 30 7.51 -18.02 1.38
CA VAL A 30 6.41 -18.16 2.35
C VAL A 30 5.07 -18.08 1.63
N ASP A 31 4.17 -19.02 1.94
CA ASP A 31 2.75 -18.87 1.61
C ASP A 31 2.04 -18.11 2.74
N PRO A 32 1.64 -16.85 2.53
CA PRO A 32 1.08 -16.03 3.60
C PRO A 32 -0.22 -16.59 4.18
N LEU A 33 -1.02 -17.32 3.40
CA LEU A 33 -2.28 -17.90 3.85
C LEU A 33 -2.09 -19.18 4.69
N LYS A 34 -0.86 -19.71 4.76
CA LYS A 34 -0.53 -20.91 5.55
C LYS A 34 0.27 -20.60 6.82
N VAL A 35 0.57 -19.33 7.08
CA VAL A 35 1.25 -18.92 8.32
C VAL A 35 0.36 -19.24 9.53
N ASN A 36 0.81 -20.17 10.35
CA ASN A 36 0.17 -20.62 11.59
C ASN A 36 1.07 -20.30 12.80
N ILE A 37 0.46 -19.90 13.91
CA ILE A 37 1.18 -19.50 15.14
C ILE A 37 2.00 -20.66 15.73
N GLU A 38 1.45 -21.87 15.76
CA GLU A 38 2.08 -23.04 16.38
C GLU A 38 3.15 -23.67 15.48
N THR A 39 2.94 -23.63 14.16
CA THR A 39 3.83 -24.25 13.17
C THR A 39 4.21 -23.29 12.04
N PRO A 40 4.88 -22.16 12.33
CA PRO A 40 5.18 -21.13 11.32
C PRO A 40 5.95 -21.67 10.11
N ARG A 41 6.91 -22.58 10.34
CA ARG A 41 7.75 -23.16 9.28
C ARG A 41 6.98 -24.00 8.26
N SER A 42 5.75 -24.43 8.58
CA SER A 42 4.90 -25.16 7.63
C SER A 42 4.42 -24.29 6.46
N ALA A 43 4.50 -22.97 6.59
CA ALA A 43 4.21 -22.02 5.52
C ALA A 43 5.38 -21.84 4.53
N VAL A 44 6.57 -22.36 4.85
CA VAL A 44 7.75 -22.26 3.98
C VAL A 44 7.72 -23.38 2.95
N ILE A 45 7.80 -22.99 1.68
CA ILE A 45 7.76 -23.91 0.53
C ILE A 45 9.09 -23.83 -0.19
N SER A 46 9.70 -25.00 -0.42
CA SER A 46 10.86 -25.15 -1.30
C SER A 46 10.40 -25.54 -2.71
N ILE A 47 10.83 -24.77 -3.70
CA ILE A 47 10.42 -24.89 -5.10
C ILE A 47 11.65 -25.22 -5.92
N GLU A 48 11.63 -26.37 -6.56
CA GLU A 48 12.62 -26.76 -7.56
C GLU A 48 12.11 -26.35 -8.95
N VAL A 49 12.89 -25.53 -9.66
CA VAL A 49 12.53 -25.07 -11.01
C VAL A 49 13.51 -25.65 -12.01
N ASP A 50 12.98 -26.44 -12.94
CA ASP A 50 13.68 -26.80 -14.18
C ASP A 50 13.37 -25.75 -15.26
N GLU A 51 14.32 -24.84 -15.49
CA GLU A 51 14.16 -23.77 -16.48
C GLU A 51 13.96 -24.30 -17.92
N THR A 52 14.25 -25.58 -18.20
CA THR A 52 14.05 -26.16 -19.54
C THR A 52 12.62 -26.63 -19.80
N GLN A 53 11.82 -26.79 -18.75
CA GLN A 53 10.43 -27.29 -18.82
C GLN A 53 9.40 -26.26 -18.35
N ILE A 54 9.83 -25.03 -18.05
CA ILE A 54 8.94 -23.97 -17.59
C ILE A 54 8.03 -23.48 -18.73
N GLU A 55 6.74 -23.32 -18.44
CA GLU A 55 5.80 -22.74 -19.40
C GLU A 55 6.13 -21.25 -19.60
N HIS A 56 6.22 -20.81 -20.86
CA HIS A 56 6.45 -19.41 -21.20
C HIS A 56 5.16 -18.74 -21.68
N ILE A 57 4.83 -17.60 -21.08
CA ILE A 57 3.67 -16.78 -21.44
C ILE A 57 4.16 -15.38 -21.78
N GLU A 58 3.50 -14.72 -22.72
CA GLU A 58 3.80 -13.33 -23.07
C GLU A 58 2.62 -12.41 -22.74
N CYS A 59 2.93 -11.19 -22.29
CA CYS A 59 2.00 -10.07 -22.26
C CYS A 59 2.72 -8.79 -22.70
N ASP A 60 2.05 -7.64 -22.70
CA ASP A 60 2.73 -6.36 -22.87
C ASP A 60 3.07 -5.75 -21.51
N ILE A 61 2.15 -5.84 -20.54
CA ILE A 61 2.32 -5.35 -19.18
C ILE A 61 2.12 -6.49 -18.19
N LEU A 62 3.13 -6.75 -17.37
CA LEU A 62 3.02 -7.63 -16.21
C LEU A 62 2.95 -6.78 -14.95
N ILE A 63 1.93 -6.99 -14.12
CA ILE A 63 1.76 -6.34 -12.83
C ILE A 63 1.88 -7.41 -11.76
N VAL A 64 2.91 -7.29 -10.92
CA VAL A 64 3.16 -8.23 -9.82
C VAL A 64 2.71 -7.60 -8.52
N GLY A 65 1.68 -8.17 -7.88
CA GLY A 65 1.00 -7.61 -6.72
C GLY A 65 -0.38 -7.06 -7.07
N GLY A 66 -1.42 -7.58 -6.39
CA GLY A 66 -2.82 -7.22 -6.58
C GLY A 66 -3.32 -6.24 -5.52
N GLY A 67 -2.40 -5.46 -4.93
CA GLY A 67 -2.70 -4.37 -4.01
C GLY A 67 -3.47 -3.23 -4.67
N MET A 68 -3.66 -2.12 -3.94
CA MET A 68 -4.43 -1.00 -4.45
C MET A 68 -3.80 -0.40 -5.71
N GLY A 69 -2.50 -0.17 -5.67
CA GLY A 69 -1.79 0.39 -6.82
C GLY A 69 -1.68 -0.60 -7.98
N GLY A 70 -1.62 -1.91 -7.73
CA GLY A 70 -1.66 -2.95 -8.77
C GLY A 70 -3.01 -3.00 -9.50
N VAL A 71 -4.12 -3.00 -8.74
CA VAL A 71 -5.49 -2.94 -9.27
C VAL A 71 -5.71 -1.65 -10.06
N SER A 72 -5.29 -0.50 -9.50
CA SER A 72 -5.41 0.80 -10.15
C SER A 72 -4.58 0.87 -11.44
N ALA A 73 -3.36 0.34 -11.44
CA ALA A 73 -2.51 0.25 -12.62
C ALA A 73 -3.12 -0.62 -13.72
N ALA A 74 -3.67 -1.79 -13.36
CA ALA A 74 -4.36 -2.66 -14.32
C ALA A 74 -5.55 -1.93 -14.96
N LEU A 75 -6.44 -1.38 -14.14
CA LEU A 75 -7.63 -0.65 -14.59
C LEU A 75 -7.25 0.55 -15.48
N SER A 76 -6.23 1.29 -15.07
CA SER A 76 -5.74 2.46 -15.78
C SER A 76 -5.11 2.12 -17.13
N ALA A 77 -4.27 1.09 -17.19
CA ALA A 77 -3.69 0.61 -18.43
C ALA A 77 -4.78 0.13 -19.41
N LEU A 78 -5.76 -0.63 -18.92
CA LEU A 78 -6.84 -1.15 -19.76
C LEU A 78 -7.72 -0.03 -20.34
N LYS A 79 -8.06 0.99 -19.53
CA LYS A 79 -8.80 2.18 -19.98
C LYS A 79 -8.02 3.00 -21.00
N ALA A 80 -6.76 3.33 -20.71
CA ALA A 80 -5.91 4.06 -21.64
C ALA A 80 -5.74 3.30 -22.98
N ALA A 81 -5.66 1.97 -22.93
CA ALA A 81 -5.57 1.15 -24.13
C ALA A 81 -6.84 1.24 -24.98
N ASP A 82 -8.03 1.11 -24.37
CA ASP A 82 -9.31 1.26 -25.05
C ASP A 82 -9.47 2.67 -25.66
N GLU A 83 -9.08 3.72 -24.94
CA GLU A 83 -9.14 5.12 -25.39
C GLU A 83 -8.18 5.40 -26.58
N LEU A 84 -6.98 4.84 -26.55
CA LEU A 84 -5.95 5.03 -27.59
C LEU A 84 -6.02 4.01 -28.73
N GLY A 85 -7.02 3.13 -28.71
CA GLY A 85 -7.15 2.00 -29.64
C GLY A 85 -5.92 1.11 -29.64
N PHE A 86 -5.25 0.95 -28.49
CA PHE A 86 -4.11 0.07 -28.34
C PHE A 86 -4.60 -1.34 -28.02
N SER A 87 -4.27 -2.28 -28.89
CA SER A 87 -4.59 -3.69 -28.72
C SER A 87 -3.45 -4.53 -29.24
N THR A 88 -3.22 -5.68 -28.61
CA THR A 88 -2.27 -6.67 -29.09
C THR A 88 -3.00 -7.93 -29.50
N GLU A 89 -2.94 -8.23 -30.79
CA GLU A 89 -3.51 -9.47 -31.31
C GLU A 89 -2.73 -10.64 -30.71
N LYS A 90 -3.45 -11.62 -30.14
CA LYS A 90 -2.99 -12.97 -29.72
C LYS A 90 -2.35 -13.09 -28.33
N LYS A 91 -2.32 -12.06 -27.49
CA LYS A 91 -1.89 -12.17 -26.09
C LYS A 91 -2.65 -11.21 -25.18
N PRO A 92 -2.77 -11.48 -23.86
CA PRO A 92 -3.34 -10.51 -22.94
C PRO A 92 -2.47 -9.25 -22.91
N LEU A 93 -3.13 -8.10 -22.84
CA LEU A 93 -2.45 -6.82 -22.65
C LEU A 93 -1.80 -6.77 -21.26
N VAL A 94 -2.58 -7.14 -20.24
CA VAL A 94 -2.20 -7.10 -18.83
C VAL A 94 -2.29 -8.51 -18.23
N ILE A 95 -1.24 -8.92 -17.52
CA ILE A 95 -1.30 -10.02 -16.54
C ILE A 95 -1.14 -9.38 -15.16
N LEU A 96 -2.11 -9.58 -14.26
CA LEU A 96 -2.08 -9.13 -12.88
C LEU A 96 -1.94 -10.36 -11.96
N THR A 97 -1.04 -10.31 -10.99
CA THR A 97 -0.84 -11.39 -10.01
C THR A 97 -1.08 -10.91 -8.60
N GLU A 98 -1.51 -11.81 -7.71
CA GLU A 98 -1.74 -11.54 -6.28
C GLU A 98 -1.37 -12.76 -5.46
N GLU A 99 -0.70 -12.59 -4.32
CA GLU A 99 -0.24 -13.70 -3.48
C GLU A 99 -1.37 -14.32 -2.66
N THR A 100 -2.37 -13.53 -2.31
CA THR A 100 -3.58 -13.98 -1.64
C THR A 100 -4.67 -14.37 -2.64
N ASP A 101 -5.84 -14.71 -2.12
CA ASP A 101 -7.06 -14.92 -2.91
C ASP A 101 -7.88 -13.62 -3.09
N TRP A 102 -7.45 -12.48 -2.53
CA TRP A 102 -8.19 -11.21 -2.58
C TRP A 102 -7.36 -10.08 -3.17
N LEU A 103 -7.92 -9.39 -4.18
CA LEU A 103 -7.38 -8.14 -4.71
C LEU A 103 -7.74 -6.95 -3.81
N GLY A 104 -6.92 -5.90 -3.83
CA GLY A 104 -7.15 -4.62 -3.16
C GLY A 104 -6.21 -4.29 -2.01
N GLY A 105 -5.30 -5.21 -1.64
CA GLY A 105 -4.19 -4.96 -0.71
C GLY A 105 -4.64 -4.41 0.64
N GLN A 106 -4.15 -3.21 0.98
CA GLN A 106 -4.38 -2.60 2.29
C GLN A 106 -5.85 -2.53 2.72
N MET A 107 -6.81 -2.31 1.81
CA MET A 107 -8.22 -2.23 2.16
C MET A 107 -8.95 -3.57 2.21
N THR A 108 -8.36 -4.64 1.67
CA THR A 108 -9.01 -5.95 1.52
C THR A 108 -8.23 -7.05 2.23
N SER A 109 -7.22 -7.62 1.58
CA SER A 109 -6.44 -8.76 2.08
C SER A 109 -5.65 -8.41 3.35
N GLN A 110 -5.27 -7.15 3.53
CA GLN A 110 -4.64 -6.67 4.77
C GLN A 110 -5.65 -6.12 5.78
N GLY A 111 -6.92 -6.00 5.40
CA GLY A 111 -8.01 -5.75 6.33
C GLY A 111 -8.10 -4.35 6.92
N VAL A 112 -7.51 -3.31 6.30
CA VAL A 112 -7.66 -1.89 6.71
C VAL A 112 -8.76 -1.22 5.86
N SER A 113 -10.00 -1.66 6.06
CA SER A 113 -11.19 -1.21 5.31
C SER A 113 -11.95 -0.05 5.97
N ALA A 114 -11.42 0.49 7.07
CA ALA A 114 -11.63 1.87 7.48
C ALA A 114 -10.39 2.65 7.03
N LEU A 115 -10.55 3.56 6.07
CA LEU A 115 -9.45 4.02 5.21
C LEU A 115 -8.68 5.22 5.80
N ASP A 116 -7.37 5.30 5.55
CA ASP A 116 -6.53 6.41 5.98
C ASP A 116 -6.47 7.50 4.90
N GLU A 117 -7.19 8.61 5.12
CA GLU A 117 -7.52 9.56 4.06
C GLU A 117 -7.50 11.02 4.50
N ASN A 118 -7.59 11.93 3.53
CA ASN A 118 -7.72 13.36 3.78
C ASN A 118 -9.20 13.81 3.83
N HIS A 119 -9.44 14.98 4.42
CA HIS A 119 -10.79 15.52 4.59
C HIS A 119 -11.48 15.99 3.29
N LEU A 120 -10.75 16.10 2.16
CA LEU A 120 -11.32 16.46 0.86
C LEU A 120 -11.44 15.27 -0.08
N VAL A 121 -11.26 14.04 0.41
CA VAL A 121 -11.22 12.83 -0.41
C VAL A 121 -12.48 12.65 -1.25
N GLU A 122 -13.65 13.07 -0.77
CA GLU A 122 -14.94 12.98 -1.48
C GLU A 122 -15.14 14.03 -2.57
N ILE A 123 -14.30 15.07 -2.62
CA ILE A 123 -14.50 16.23 -3.49
C ILE A 123 -13.34 16.35 -4.48
N SER A 124 -12.15 16.70 -3.98
CA SER A 124 -11.01 17.11 -4.80
C SER A 124 -9.67 16.50 -4.37
N GLY A 125 -9.61 15.89 -3.18
CA GLY A 125 -8.38 15.39 -2.57
C GLY A 125 -7.95 13.98 -3.01
N ALA A 126 -8.52 13.44 -4.10
CA ALA A 126 -8.17 12.15 -4.67
C ALA A 126 -8.53 12.07 -6.15
N ALA A 127 -8.01 11.06 -6.86
CA ALA A 127 -8.35 10.81 -8.26
C ALA A 127 -9.84 10.44 -8.43
N ARG A 128 -10.43 10.85 -9.55
CA ARG A 128 -11.84 10.55 -9.88
C ARG A 128 -12.14 9.05 -9.87
N SER A 129 -11.19 8.23 -10.34
CA SER A 129 -11.32 6.77 -10.38
C SER A 129 -11.45 6.16 -8.97
N TYR A 130 -10.71 6.69 -8.00
CA TYR A 130 -10.76 6.30 -6.60
C TYR A 130 -12.09 6.72 -5.96
N GLN A 131 -12.51 7.97 -6.18
CA GLN A 131 -13.81 8.46 -5.71
C GLN A 131 -14.98 7.65 -6.27
N HIS A 132 -14.92 7.28 -7.56
CA HIS A 132 -15.90 6.42 -8.18
C HIS A 132 -15.96 5.05 -7.50
N PHE A 133 -14.81 4.41 -7.26
CA PHE A 133 -14.75 3.12 -6.57
C PHE A 133 -15.37 3.17 -5.17
N ARG A 134 -15.08 4.22 -4.38
CA ARG A 134 -15.70 4.46 -3.07
C ARG A 134 -17.23 4.55 -3.16
N ASN A 135 -17.71 5.30 -4.16
CA ASN A 135 -19.14 5.48 -4.37
C ASN A 135 -19.85 4.19 -4.79
N GLU A 136 -19.19 3.29 -5.53
CA GLU A 136 -19.73 1.96 -5.83
C GLU A 136 -19.90 1.11 -4.56
N ILE A 137 -18.95 1.15 -3.62
CA ILE A 137 -19.09 0.49 -2.31
C ILE A 137 -20.29 1.05 -1.55
N ARG A 138 -20.45 2.38 -1.48
CA ARG A 138 -21.62 3.01 -0.84
C ARG A 138 -22.93 2.64 -1.51
N ALA A 139 -22.95 2.67 -2.83
CA ALA A 139 -24.11 2.33 -3.63
C ALA A 139 -24.55 0.88 -3.38
N ARG A 140 -23.59 -0.02 -3.16
CA ARG A 140 -23.89 -1.39 -2.72
C ARG A 140 -24.62 -1.43 -1.38
N TYR A 141 -24.15 -0.74 -0.34
CA TYR A 141 -24.86 -0.72 0.94
C TYR A 141 -26.29 -0.18 0.80
N LYS A 142 -26.48 0.90 0.04
CA LYS A 142 -27.81 1.49 -0.21
C LYS A 142 -28.73 0.58 -1.03
N ARG A 143 -28.19 -0.29 -1.86
CA ARG A 143 -28.94 -1.19 -2.74
C ARG A 143 -29.28 -2.51 -2.05
N ASP A 144 -28.32 -3.09 -1.35
CA ASP A 144 -28.41 -4.47 -0.85
C ASP A 144 -28.98 -4.55 0.57
N PHE A 145 -28.95 -3.44 1.33
CA PHE A 145 -29.43 -3.40 2.71
C PHE A 145 -30.59 -2.42 2.88
N LYS A 146 -31.46 -2.73 3.83
CA LYS A 146 -32.51 -1.82 4.27
C LYS A 146 -31.93 -0.87 5.31
N LEU A 147 -31.63 0.36 4.90
CA LEU A 147 -31.12 1.40 5.79
C LEU A 147 -32.27 2.22 6.39
N VAL A 148 -32.03 2.81 7.56
CA VAL A 148 -32.93 3.83 8.12
C VAL A 148 -32.99 5.06 7.21
N ASP A 149 -34.14 5.74 7.16
CA ASP A 149 -34.43 6.83 6.19
C ASP A 149 -33.30 7.88 6.07
N TRP A 150 -32.76 8.35 7.20
CA TRP A 150 -31.72 9.37 7.19
C TRP A 150 -30.37 8.84 6.66
N ALA A 151 -30.03 7.58 6.93
CA ALA A 151 -28.80 6.95 6.44
C ALA A 151 -28.90 6.65 4.94
N ALA A 152 -30.08 6.24 4.45
CA ALA A 152 -30.33 6.08 3.02
C ALA A 152 -30.16 7.40 2.25
N ALA A 153 -30.58 8.51 2.86
CA ALA A 153 -30.50 9.86 2.29
C ALA A 153 -29.09 10.47 2.31
N GLU A 154 -28.17 9.99 3.16
CA GLU A 154 -26.81 10.55 3.32
C GLU A 154 -25.96 10.33 2.06
N PRO A 155 -25.56 11.37 1.31
CA PRO A 155 -24.78 11.21 0.08
C PRO A 155 -23.46 10.46 0.29
N TRP A 156 -22.75 10.75 1.38
CA TRP A 156 -21.47 10.11 1.71
C TRP A 156 -21.65 9.12 2.85
N LEU A 157 -22.61 8.20 2.69
CA LEU A 157 -22.87 7.14 3.66
C LEU A 157 -21.56 6.47 4.09
N ASN A 158 -21.30 6.50 5.39
CA ASN A 158 -20.30 5.68 6.05
C ASN A 158 -21.03 4.58 6.84
N PRO A 159 -21.06 3.33 6.34
CA PRO A 159 -21.71 2.19 7.02
C PRO A 159 -21.25 1.99 8.47
N GLY A 160 -20.02 2.37 8.78
CA GLY A 160 -19.42 2.21 10.09
C GLY A 160 -19.68 3.35 11.06
N ASP A 161 -20.09 4.52 10.58
CA ASP A 161 -20.18 5.76 11.37
C ASP A 161 -18.93 5.93 12.28
N CYS A 162 -17.75 5.71 11.69
CA CYS A 162 -16.46 5.76 12.36
C CYS A 162 -15.84 7.15 12.25
N TRP A 163 -15.00 7.54 13.21
CA TRP A 163 -14.42 8.89 13.20
C TRP A 163 -13.11 9.02 12.40
N VAL A 164 -12.45 7.92 12.03
CA VAL A 164 -11.15 8.00 11.31
C VAL A 164 -11.30 8.31 9.82
N SER A 165 -12.43 7.92 9.22
CA SER A 165 -12.61 7.93 7.77
C SER A 165 -14.02 8.31 7.36
N TRP A 166 -14.16 8.84 6.15
CA TRP A 166 -15.45 9.08 5.49
C TRP A 166 -16.07 7.81 4.90
N LEU A 167 -15.33 6.69 4.91
CA LEU A 167 -15.82 5.40 4.44
C LEU A 167 -15.14 4.27 5.21
N ALA A 168 -15.95 3.48 5.91
CA ALA A 168 -15.59 2.17 6.43
C ALA A 168 -16.58 1.12 5.93
N PHE A 169 -16.10 -0.10 5.68
CA PHE A 169 -16.90 -1.16 5.08
C PHE A 169 -16.32 -2.55 5.38
N GLU A 170 -17.14 -3.59 5.23
CA GLU A 170 -16.65 -4.97 5.17
C GLU A 170 -15.70 -5.18 3.97
N PRO A 171 -14.46 -5.65 4.18
CA PRO A 171 -13.43 -5.84 3.14
C PRO A 171 -13.91 -6.58 1.88
N LYS A 172 -14.75 -7.60 2.02
CA LYS A 172 -15.26 -8.39 0.89
C LYS A 172 -16.04 -7.53 -0.11
N PHE A 173 -16.66 -6.44 0.32
CA PHE A 173 -17.43 -5.60 -0.58
C PHE A 173 -16.52 -4.84 -1.55
N ALA A 174 -15.34 -4.41 -1.09
CA ALA A 174 -14.32 -3.86 -1.99
C ALA A 174 -13.78 -4.92 -2.95
N VAL A 175 -13.56 -6.16 -2.49
CA VAL A 175 -13.14 -7.26 -3.37
C VAL A 175 -14.12 -7.47 -4.52
N ASP A 176 -15.42 -7.55 -4.21
CA ASP A 176 -16.46 -7.75 -5.22
C ASP A 176 -16.55 -6.57 -6.21
N GLU A 177 -16.41 -5.32 -5.74
CA GLU A 177 -16.43 -4.16 -6.64
C GLU A 177 -15.16 -4.09 -7.51
N ILE A 178 -14.00 -4.52 -7.00
CA ILE A 178 -12.77 -4.68 -7.82
C ILE A 178 -12.99 -5.73 -8.91
N GLU A 179 -13.48 -6.91 -8.55
CA GLU A 179 -13.78 -7.99 -9.51
C GLU A 179 -14.79 -7.52 -10.57
N LYS A 180 -15.83 -6.80 -10.16
CA LYS A 180 -16.82 -6.20 -11.07
C LYS A 180 -16.16 -5.24 -12.07
N LEU A 181 -15.26 -4.36 -11.61
CA LEU A 181 -14.54 -3.40 -12.46
C LEU A 181 -13.60 -4.08 -13.48
N LEU A 182 -12.95 -5.19 -13.09
CA LEU A 182 -11.99 -5.90 -13.93
C LEU A 182 -12.64 -6.94 -14.86
N SER A 183 -13.78 -7.51 -14.47
CA SER A 183 -14.44 -8.61 -15.20
C SER A 183 -14.73 -8.35 -16.69
N PRO A 184 -15.07 -7.12 -17.16
CA PRO A 184 -15.27 -6.88 -18.59
C PRO A 184 -13.99 -7.06 -19.41
N TYR A 185 -12.83 -6.79 -18.82
CA TYR A 185 -11.53 -6.92 -19.49
C TYR A 185 -11.03 -8.35 -19.52
N GLU A 186 -11.31 -9.13 -18.47
CA GLU A 186 -11.05 -10.58 -18.47
C GLU A 186 -11.91 -11.30 -19.51
N LYS A 187 -13.20 -10.95 -19.60
CA LYS A 187 -14.12 -11.51 -20.62
C LYS A 187 -13.69 -11.18 -22.05
N ARG A 188 -12.99 -10.06 -22.26
CA ARG A 188 -12.41 -9.67 -23.55
C ARG A 188 -10.98 -10.20 -23.76
N HIS A 189 -10.46 -10.99 -22.83
CA HIS A 189 -9.09 -11.53 -22.84
C HIS A 189 -7.98 -10.46 -22.88
N GLN A 190 -8.29 -9.20 -22.55
CA GLN A 190 -7.30 -8.13 -22.41
C GLN A 190 -6.55 -8.23 -21.07
N LEU A 191 -7.21 -8.78 -20.04
CA LEU A 191 -6.66 -8.99 -18.71
C LEU A 191 -6.65 -10.49 -18.38
N THR A 192 -5.59 -10.95 -17.72
CA THR A 192 -5.54 -12.24 -17.03
C THR A 192 -5.16 -12.01 -15.58
N ILE A 193 -5.99 -12.47 -14.65
CA ILE A 193 -5.71 -12.39 -13.21
C ILE A 193 -5.20 -13.76 -12.73
N LYS A 194 -4.09 -13.73 -11.98
CA LYS A 194 -3.46 -14.90 -11.36
C LYS A 194 -3.38 -14.69 -9.85
N LEU A 195 -4.45 -15.11 -9.16
CA LEU A 195 -4.47 -15.16 -7.70
C LEU A 195 -3.54 -16.26 -7.19
N ARG A 196 -3.20 -16.23 -5.90
CA ARG A 196 -2.34 -17.23 -5.26
C ARG A 196 -1.04 -17.46 -6.02
N THR A 197 -0.42 -16.38 -6.48
CA THR A 197 0.77 -16.40 -7.32
C THR A 197 1.84 -15.44 -6.82
N LYS A 198 3.07 -15.92 -6.61
CA LYS A 198 4.22 -15.14 -6.13
C LYS A 198 5.37 -15.13 -7.15
N ALA A 199 6.07 -14.01 -7.29
CA ALA A 199 7.30 -13.96 -8.08
C ALA A 199 8.47 -14.63 -7.32
N ILE A 200 9.24 -15.48 -8.02
CA ILE A 200 10.32 -16.29 -7.42
C ILE A 200 11.69 -16.01 -8.05
N PHE A 201 11.74 -15.53 -9.30
CA PHE A 201 12.97 -15.08 -9.94
C PHE A 201 12.69 -14.02 -11.00
N ALA A 202 13.72 -13.27 -11.39
CA ALA A 202 13.68 -12.40 -12.55
C ALA A 202 14.91 -12.64 -13.44
N LYS A 203 14.75 -12.37 -14.74
CA LYS A 203 15.86 -12.28 -15.69
C LYS A 203 15.89 -10.85 -16.22
N ALA A 204 17.07 -10.26 -16.25
CA ALA A 204 17.29 -8.91 -16.75
C ALA A 204 18.58 -8.84 -17.55
N GLU A 205 18.58 -7.99 -18.58
CA GLU A 205 19.75 -7.62 -19.34
C GLU A 205 20.32 -6.32 -18.77
N GLU A 206 21.64 -6.27 -18.62
CA GLU A 206 22.34 -5.08 -18.14
C GLU A 206 23.03 -4.39 -19.32
N THR A 207 22.79 -3.10 -19.47
CA THR A 207 23.43 -2.26 -20.49
C THR A 207 24.32 -1.24 -19.80
N GLU A 208 25.62 -1.27 -20.12
CA GLU A 208 26.54 -0.21 -19.75
C GLU A 208 26.14 1.08 -20.46
N THR A 209 26.03 2.17 -19.70
CA THR A 209 25.74 3.49 -20.24
C THR A 209 26.99 4.36 -20.12
N SER A 210 27.02 5.47 -20.85
CA SER A 210 28.07 6.48 -20.67
C SER A 210 27.98 7.19 -19.30
N SER A 211 26.88 7.01 -18.55
CA SER A 211 26.78 7.42 -17.15
C SER A 211 27.36 6.35 -16.22
N ALA A 212 27.78 6.74 -15.01
CA ALA A 212 28.36 5.81 -14.01
C ALA A 212 27.37 4.77 -13.46
N ILE A 213 26.14 4.68 -14.00
CA ILE A 213 25.08 3.78 -13.57
C ILE A 213 24.70 2.87 -14.74
N SER A 214 24.87 1.56 -14.57
CA SER A 214 24.36 0.56 -15.51
C SER A 214 22.83 0.49 -15.41
N LYS A 215 22.16 0.29 -16.56
CA LYS A 215 20.70 0.17 -16.60
C LYS A 215 20.29 -1.27 -16.84
N LYS A 216 19.30 -1.74 -16.08
CA LYS A 216 18.70 -3.06 -16.21
C LYS A 216 17.42 -2.99 -17.04
N LYS A 217 17.21 -4.00 -17.87
CA LYS A 217 15.96 -4.23 -18.60
C LYS A 217 15.44 -5.61 -18.25
N VAL A 218 14.29 -5.65 -17.60
CA VAL A 218 13.64 -6.92 -17.24
C VAL A 218 13.18 -7.61 -18.52
N THR A 219 13.60 -8.85 -18.72
CA THR A 219 13.22 -9.67 -19.88
C THR A 219 12.13 -10.67 -19.53
N SER A 220 12.15 -11.21 -18.31
CA SER A 220 11.09 -12.10 -17.81
C SER A 220 11.04 -12.19 -16.29
N ILE A 221 9.89 -12.59 -15.77
CA ILE A 221 9.65 -12.88 -14.35
C ILE A 221 9.14 -14.32 -14.22
N GLY A 222 9.74 -15.10 -13.32
CA GLY A 222 9.26 -16.41 -12.92
C GLY A 222 8.22 -16.29 -11.81
N LEU A 223 7.06 -16.89 -12.02
CA LEU A 223 5.94 -16.91 -11.09
C LEU A 223 5.66 -18.33 -10.62
N TYR A 224 5.34 -18.49 -9.33
CA TYR A 224 4.87 -19.73 -8.73
C TYR A 224 3.41 -19.61 -8.32
N ASP A 225 2.59 -20.56 -8.76
CA ASP A 225 1.18 -20.70 -8.39
C ASP A 225 1.06 -21.66 -7.19
N PHE A 226 0.62 -21.16 -6.04
CA PHE A 226 0.50 -21.94 -4.80
C PHE A 226 -0.54 -23.06 -4.88
N GLU A 227 -1.60 -22.87 -5.67
CA GLU A 227 -2.71 -23.83 -5.78
C GLU A 227 -2.35 -24.96 -6.76
N ARG A 228 -1.80 -24.60 -7.92
CA ARG A 228 -1.40 -25.56 -8.95
C ARG A 228 -0.04 -26.19 -8.69
N LYS A 229 0.79 -25.55 -7.85
CA LYS A 229 2.18 -25.93 -7.57
C LYS A 229 3.04 -25.99 -8.84
N THR A 230 2.82 -25.02 -9.74
CA THR A 230 3.49 -24.92 -11.04
C THR A 230 4.21 -23.58 -11.17
N CYS A 231 5.32 -23.58 -11.92
CA CYS A 231 6.04 -22.38 -12.29
C CYS A 231 5.72 -21.96 -13.73
N THR A 232 5.60 -20.66 -13.97
CA THR A 232 5.47 -20.06 -15.30
C THR A 232 6.44 -18.89 -15.44
N GLU A 233 7.09 -18.75 -16.59
CA GLU A 233 7.94 -17.60 -16.91
C GLU A 233 7.19 -16.62 -17.82
N ILE A 234 6.97 -15.39 -17.35
CA ILE A 234 6.27 -14.36 -18.08
C ILE A 234 7.25 -13.40 -18.73
N LYS A 235 7.17 -13.23 -20.06
CA LYS A 235 7.87 -12.18 -20.80
C LYS A 235 6.94 -11.00 -21.01
N ALA A 236 7.37 -9.82 -20.58
CA ALA A 236 6.61 -8.59 -20.68
C ALA A 236 7.48 -7.45 -21.22
N LYS A 237 6.86 -6.48 -21.90
CA LYS A 237 7.57 -5.27 -22.35
C LYS A 237 7.79 -4.30 -21.20
N ILE A 238 6.79 -4.17 -20.33
CA ILE A 238 6.83 -3.38 -19.11
C ILE A 238 6.44 -4.26 -17.93
N VAL A 239 7.17 -4.13 -16.83
CA VAL A 239 6.89 -4.81 -15.57
C VAL A 239 6.59 -3.76 -14.51
N ILE A 240 5.48 -3.92 -13.81
CA ILE A 240 5.06 -3.09 -12.70
C ILE A 240 5.19 -3.91 -11.42
N ASP A 241 6.04 -3.47 -10.50
CA ASP A 241 6.14 -4.00 -9.15
C ASP A 241 5.12 -3.28 -8.26
N ALA A 242 3.98 -3.93 -8.03
CA ALA A 242 2.95 -3.52 -7.10
C ALA A 242 2.88 -4.43 -5.86
N THR A 243 3.96 -5.18 -5.58
CA THR A 243 4.02 -6.03 -4.39
C THR A 243 4.15 -5.19 -3.14
N GLU A 244 3.59 -5.69 -2.04
CA GLU A 244 3.52 -4.95 -0.77
C GLU A 244 4.91 -4.72 -0.14
N LEU A 245 5.90 -5.56 -0.49
CA LEU A 245 7.27 -5.51 0.03
C LEU A 245 8.32 -5.12 -1.04
N GLY A 246 7.92 -4.79 -2.27
CA GLY A 246 8.84 -4.45 -3.36
C GLY A 246 9.71 -5.63 -3.77
N ASP A 247 9.11 -6.82 -3.87
CA ASP A 247 9.77 -8.10 -4.05
C ASP A 247 10.49 -8.22 -5.40
N LEU A 248 10.11 -7.46 -6.44
CA LEU A 248 10.83 -7.51 -7.71
C LEU A 248 12.17 -6.78 -7.65
N LEU A 249 12.34 -5.80 -6.76
CA LEU A 249 13.57 -5.01 -6.67
C LEU A 249 14.82 -5.89 -6.42
N PRO A 250 14.86 -6.75 -5.38
CA PRO A 250 15.99 -7.66 -5.18
C PRO A 250 16.08 -8.75 -6.25
N LEU A 251 14.94 -9.25 -6.78
CA LEU A 251 14.95 -10.29 -7.81
C LEU A 251 15.58 -9.82 -9.13
N VAL A 252 15.34 -8.56 -9.51
CA VAL A 252 15.94 -7.92 -10.70
C VAL A 252 17.36 -7.42 -10.40
N GLY A 253 17.67 -7.14 -9.13
CA GLY A 253 18.94 -6.53 -8.71
C GLY A 253 18.97 -5.02 -8.92
N VAL A 254 17.83 -4.34 -8.83
CA VAL A 254 17.71 -2.87 -8.87
C VAL A 254 18.08 -2.30 -7.51
N LYS A 255 18.70 -1.12 -7.47
CA LYS A 255 19.04 -0.47 -6.19
C LYS A 255 17.78 -0.03 -5.44
N TYR A 256 17.74 -0.32 -4.15
CA TYR A 256 16.64 0.07 -3.26
C TYR A 256 17.14 0.45 -1.86
N ARG A 257 16.27 1.09 -1.09
CA ARG A 257 16.43 1.40 0.33
C ARG A 257 15.40 0.63 1.15
N SER A 258 15.70 0.39 2.41
CA SER A 258 14.77 -0.14 3.43
C SER A 258 15.11 0.52 4.77
N GLY A 259 14.13 0.62 5.66
CA GLY A 259 14.33 1.22 6.98
C GLY A 259 14.71 2.70 6.91
N ALA A 260 15.29 3.24 7.98
CA ALA A 260 15.61 4.65 8.08
C ALA A 260 16.95 5.01 7.43
N GLU A 261 16.95 5.99 6.52
CA GLU A 261 18.16 6.60 5.97
C GLU A 261 18.81 7.57 6.97
N SER A 262 20.08 7.93 6.76
CA SER A 262 20.77 8.91 7.59
C SER A 262 20.61 10.37 7.12
N LYS A 263 20.85 11.34 8.00
CA LYS A 263 20.90 12.77 7.63
C LYS A 263 21.92 13.06 6.53
N ASP A 264 23.05 12.35 6.50
CA ASP A 264 24.07 12.53 5.46
C ASP A 264 23.56 12.05 4.09
N GLU A 265 22.60 11.11 4.07
CA GLU A 265 22.02 10.57 2.84
C GLU A 265 20.87 11.42 2.31
N THR A 266 20.02 11.97 3.18
CA THR A 266 18.77 12.64 2.76
C THR A 266 18.77 14.15 3.00
N GLY A 267 19.61 14.65 3.91
CA GLY A 267 19.58 16.05 4.36
C GLY A 267 18.42 16.39 5.29
N GLU A 268 17.55 15.41 5.61
CA GLU A 268 16.32 15.65 6.36
C GLU A 268 16.61 15.99 7.83
N ALA A 269 15.93 17.00 8.36
CA ALA A 269 16.09 17.44 9.74
C ALA A 269 15.83 16.31 10.75
N HIS A 270 14.90 15.41 10.42
CA HIS A 270 14.45 14.35 11.30
C HIS A 270 14.97 12.96 10.94
N ALA A 271 15.84 12.81 9.94
CA ALA A 271 16.54 11.54 9.74
C ALA A 271 17.51 11.25 10.92
N PRO A 272 17.79 9.99 11.26
CA PRO A 272 18.82 9.64 12.23
C PRO A 272 20.24 10.01 11.75
N GLU A 273 21.19 10.18 12.67
CA GLU A 273 22.61 10.44 12.33
C GLU A 273 23.27 9.28 11.57
N LYS A 274 22.76 8.05 11.74
CA LYS A 274 23.22 6.85 11.04
C LYS A 274 22.03 6.10 10.49
N ALA A 275 22.19 5.55 9.28
CA ALA A 275 21.19 4.72 8.65
C ALA A 275 20.89 3.49 9.51
N ARG A 276 19.61 3.10 9.56
CA ARG A 276 19.09 1.93 10.25
C ARG A 276 18.22 1.12 9.28
N PRO A 277 18.82 0.34 8.36
CA PRO A 277 18.07 -0.36 7.33
C PRO A 277 17.10 -1.44 7.85
N GLU A 278 17.30 -1.90 9.08
CA GLU A 278 16.43 -2.83 9.80
C GLU A 278 15.26 -2.14 10.52
N ASN A 279 15.27 -0.81 10.64
CA ASN A 279 14.17 -0.04 11.24
C ASN A 279 13.06 0.19 10.19
N VAL A 280 12.53 -0.91 9.67
CA VAL A 280 11.36 -0.93 8.79
C VAL A 280 10.10 -0.70 9.63
N GLN A 281 9.14 0.05 9.10
CA GLN A 281 7.93 0.36 9.86
C GLN A 281 7.13 -0.88 10.27
N ASP A 282 6.52 -0.82 11.45
CA ASP A 282 5.76 -1.93 12.03
C ASP A 282 4.65 -2.41 11.08
N PHE A 283 4.47 -3.73 11.01
CA PHE A 283 3.30 -4.33 10.37
C PHE A 283 2.31 -4.84 11.41
N THR A 284 1.07 -5.04 10.99
CA THR A 284 -0.04 -5.43 11.88
C THR A 284 -0.86 -6.52 11.23
N TYR A 285 -1.44 -7.44 11.99
CA TYR A 285 -2.53 -8.29 11.48
C TYR A 285 -3.86 -7.75 12.01
N PRO A 286 -4.61 -6.95 11.23
CA PRO A 286 -5.95 -6.54 11.63
C PRO A 286 -6.87 -7.74 11.88
N PHE A 287 -7.83 -7.55 12.77
CA PHE A 287 -8.88 -8.52 13.04
C PHE A 287 -10.20 -7.79 13.26
N VAL A 288 -11.32 -8.50 13.12
CA VAL A 288 -12.64 -7.89 13.23
C VAL A 288 -13.40 -8.48 14.41
N ILE A 289 -13.97 -7.62 15.24
CA ILE A 289 -14.80 -8.00 16.37
C ILE A 289 -16.21 -7.44 16.24
N GLU A 290 -17.18 -8.18 16.75
CA GLU A 290 -18.57 -7.76 16.88
C GLU A 290 -18.93 -7.65 18.37
N HIS A 291 -19.61 -6.58 18.77
CA HIS A 291 -20.05 -6.40 20.16
C HIS A 291 -21.37 -7.12 20.39
N ARG A 292 -21.34 -8.25 21.11
CA ARG A 292 -22.54 -9.07 21.40
C ARG A 292 -22.94 -9.02 22.88
N PRO A 293 -23.61 -7.95 23.36
CA PRO A 293 -23.97 -7.81 24.76
C PRO A 293 -24.59 -9.07 25.39
N GLY A 294 -24.13 -9.43 26.58
CA GLY A 294 -24.64 -10.58 27.34
C GLY A 294 -24.05 -11.94 26.95
N THR A 295 -23.16 -12.00 25.96
CA THR A 295 -22.46 -13.24 25.56
C THR A 295 -21.05 -13.32 26.17
N LYS A 296 -20.44 -14.52 26.15
CA LYS A 296 -19.07 -14.75 26.61
C LYS A 296 -18.26 -15.48 25.54
N ASN A 297 -17.44 -14.74 24.81
CA ASN A 297 -16.71 -15.16 23.62
C ASN A 297 -15.18 -15.13 23.81
N VAL A 298 -14.72 -15.21 25.06
CA VAL A 298 -13.30 -15.13 25.41
C VAL A 298 -12.53 -16.24 24.68
N ILE A 299 -11.51 -15.87 23.89
CA ILE A 299 -10.68 -16.84 23.17
C ILE A 299 -9.74 -17.58 24.13
N ALA A 300 -9.14 -18.68 23.68
CA ALA A 300 -8.05 -19.30 24.42
C ALA A 300 -6.87 -18.33 24.54
N LYS A 301 -6.19 -18.34 25.69
CA LYS A 301 -5.00 -17.51 25.89
C LYS A 301 -3.94 -17.85 24.83
N PRO A 302 -3.54 -16.90 23.97
CA PRO A 302 -2.63 -17.19 22.88
C PRO A 302 -1.17 -17.33 23.37
N PRO A 303 -0.29 -17.98 22.58
CA PRO A 303 1.14 -18.00 22.83
C PRO A 303 1.73 -16.59 22.98
N HIS A 304 2.81 -16.45 23.76
CA HIS A 304 3.50 -15.18 24.04
C HIS A 304 2.69 -14.09 24.76
N TYR A 305 1.42 -14.33 25.14
CA TYR A 305 0.58 -13.33 25.80
C TYR A 305 1.24 -12.71 27.04
N ASP A 306 1.80 -13.53 27.93
CA ASP A 306 2.42 -13.04 29.16
C ASP A 306 3.65 -12.17 28.89
N GLU A 307 4.41 -12.48 27.83
CA GLU A 307 5.56 -11.68 27.40
C GLU A 307 5.13 -10.31 26.87
N PHE A 308 4.12 -10.28 25.99
CA PHE A 308 3.56 -9.03 25.48
C PHE A 308 2.94 -8.17 26.58
N LYS A 309 2.23 -8.80 27.52
CA LYS A 309 1.66 -8.10 28.66
C LYS A 309 2.76 -7.52 29.56
N ALA A 310 3.79 -8.29 29.86
CA ALA A 310 4.92 -7.85 30.69
C ALA A 310 5.70 -6.69 30.05
N SER A 311 5.74 -6.61 28.72
CA SER A 311 6.34 -5.47 28.01
C SER A 311 5.45 -4.22 27.96
N GLY A 312 4.26 -4.24 28.59
CA GLY A 312 3.30 -3.12 28.56
C GLY A 312 2.67 -2.90 27.19
N LYS A 313 2.58 -3.94 26.35
CA LYS A 313 2.18 -3.80 24.94
C LYS A 313 0.72 -3.41 24.76
N PHE A 314 -0.17 -3.81 25.67
CA PHE A 314 -1.61 -3.63 25.52
C PHE A 314 -2.10 -2.39 26.26
N SER A 315 -2.76 -1.49 25.51
CA SER A 315 -3.33 -0.26 26.03
C SER A 315 -4.40 0.31 25.10
N LEU A 316 -5.41 0.98 25.68
CA LEU A 316 -6.38 1.80 24.94
C LEU A 316 -5.90 3.25 24.76
N GLU A 317 -4.71 3.60 25.23
CA GLU A 317 -4.28 5.00 25.29
C GLU A 317 -3.94 5.65 23.95
N GLY A 318 -3.83 4.85 22.86
CA GLY A 318 -3.69 5.33 21.49
C GLY A 318 -2.45 6.18 21.22
N TYR A 319 -2.42 6.85 20.06
CA TYR A 319 -1.43 7.88 19.75
C TYR A 319 -1.92 9.26 20.20
N PRO A 320 -1.03 10.18 20.63
CA PRO A 320 -1.40 11.55 21.02
C PRO A 320 -2.20 12.32 19.96
N MET A 321 -2.03 11.98 18.68
CA MET A 321 -2.76 12.58 17.55
C MET A 321 -4.27 12.25 17.54
N PHE A 322 -4.73 11.28 18.33
CA PHE A 322 -6.15 10.91 18.46
C PHE A 322 -6.85 11.61 19.63
N ALA A 323 -6.23 12.65 20.18
CA ALA A 323 -6.78 13.47 21.24
C ALA A 323 -7.36 14.77 20.68
N CYS A 324 -8.65 15.01 20.91
CA CYS A 324 -9.30 16.25 20.53
C CYS A 324 -9.10 17.31 21.62
N LYS A 325 -8.73 18.52 21.20
CA LYS A 325 -8.64 19.69 22.08
C LYS A 325 -9.99 20.39 22.08
N PHE A 326 -10.67 20.36 23.21
CA PHE A 326 -11.91 21.09 23.46
C PHE A 326 -11.60 22.37 24.24
N LYS A 327 -12.21 23.49 23.84
CA LYS A 327 -12.25 24.69 24.69
C LYS A 327 -13.39 24.49 25.70
N GLY A 328 -13.06 24.37 26.99
CA GLY A 328 -14.07 24.21 28.04
C GLY A 328 -14.89 25.48 28.25
N GLU A 329 -15.83 25.44 29.20
CA GLU A 329 -16.43 26.67 29.77
C GLU A 329 -15.35 27.40 30.59
N GLY A 330 -14.59 28.27 29.93
CA GLY A 330 -13.42 28.97 30.46
C GLY A 330 -12.25 28.97 29.46
N ASP A 331 -11.12 29.61 29.79
CA ASP A 331 -9.89 29.54 28.97
C ASP A 331 -9.08 28.24 29.20
N GLU A 332 -9.65 27.25 29.90
CA GLU A 332 -9.03 25.93 30.07
C GLU A 332 -9.25 25.04 28.83
N MET A 333 -8.15 24.53 28.29
CA MET A 333 -8.16 23.53 27.21
C MET A 333 -8.28 22.14 27.82
N ARG A 334 -9.36 21.41 27.48
CA ARG A 334 -9.50 19.98 27.77
C ARG A 334 -9.00 19.17 26.59
N ILE A 335 -8.33 18.06 26.90
CA ILE A 335 -7.91 17.08 25.92
C ILE A 335 -8.71 15.82 26.21
N GLU A 336 -9.63 15.44 25.33
CA GLU A 336 -10.39 14.20 25.45
C GLU A 336 -9.96 13.25 24.34
N LYS A 337 -9.75 11.97 24.67
CA LYS A 337 -9.43 10.94 23.69
C LYS A 337 -10.70 10.56 22.96
N LEU A 338 -10.61 10.40 21.64
CA LEU A 338 -11.72 9.87 20.85
C LEU A 338 -11.99 8.40 21.25
N PRO A 339 -13.26 7.94 21.20
CA PRO A 339 -13.62 6.58 21.62
C PRO A 339 -12.92 5.49 20.80
N PHE A 340 -12.43 4.45 21.48
CA PHE A 340 -11.76 3.31 20.83
C PHE A 340 -12.72 2.52 19.93
N TRP A 341 -13.95 2.28 20.36
CA TRP A 341 -14.92 1.45 19.66
C TRP A 341 -15.32 2.05 18.29
N GLU A 342 -15.59 3.36 18.27
CA GLU A 342 -15.95 4.12 17.07
C GLU A 342 -14.76 4.37 16.12
N TYR A 343 -13.53 4.05 16.50
CA TYR A 343 -12.34 4.43 15.72
C TYR A 343 -12.37 3.88 14.29
N ARG A 344 -12.44 2.55 14.18
CA ARG A 344 -12.45 1.80 12.92
C ARG A 344 -13.64 0.86 12.88
N ARG A 345 -14.79 1.37 13.33
CA ARG A 345 -16.07 0.66 13.20
C ARG A 345 -16.40 0.50 11.72
N LEU A 346 -16.62 -0.73 11.27
CA LEU A 346 -16.97 -1.05 9.89
C LEU A 346 -18.48 -0.97 9.67
N ILE A 347 -19.25 -1.36 10.69
CA ILE A 347 -20.70 -1.37 10.68
C ILE A 347 -21.23 -0.81 11.98
N SER A 348 -22.10 0.19 11.88
CA SER A 348 -22.94 0.63 12.98
C SER A 348 -24.36 0.09 12.79
N SER A 349 -24.81 -0.80 13.68
CA SER A 349 -26.10 -1.48 13.53
C SER A 349 -27.28 -0.52 13.45
N LYS A 350 -27.18 0.66 14.08
CA LYS A 350 -28.22 1.69 14.08
C LYS A 350 -28.55 2.26 12.68
N LEU A 351 -27.68 2.05 11.69
CA LEU A 351 -27.90 2.49 10.31
C LEU A 351 -28.79 1.49 9.53
N PHE A 352 -28.97 0.29 10.04
CA PHE A 352 -29.62 -0.83 9.36
C PHE A 352 -30.94 -1.17 10.05
N GLU A 353 -32.01 -1.33 9.26
CA GLU A 353 -33.30 -1.82 9.73
C GLU A 353 -33.42 -3.34 9.67
N SER A 354 -32.55 -4.01 8.90
CA SER A 354 -32.56 -5.47 8.77
C SER A 354 -31.78 -6.13 9.90
N ASP A 355 -32.18 -7.35 10.24
CA ASP A 355 -31.45 -8.22 11.16
C ASP A 355 -30.10 -8.70 10.58
N ASP A 356 -29.68 -8.21 9.41
CA ASP A 356 -28.38 -8.56 8.81
C ASP A 356 -27.22 -8.06 9.69
N TYR A 357 -27.42 -6.92 10.37
CA TYR A 357 -26.47 -6.35 11.32
C TYR A 357 -27.13 -6.05 12.66
N PRO A 358 -27.31 -7.07 13.52
CA PRO A 358 -27.93 -6.88 14.83
C PRO A 358 -26.99 -6.14 15.81
N PHE A 359 -25.70 -6.10 15.51
CA PHE A 359 -24.65 -5.57 16.38
C PHE A 359 -23.60 -4.77 15.61
N ASP A 360 -22.92 -3.87 16.31
CA ASP A 360 -21.79 -3.12 15.77
C ASP A 360 -20.60 -4.04 15.48
N VAL A 361 -19.93 -3.81 14.36
CA VAL A 361 -18.74 -4.55 13.92
C VAL A 361 -17.57 -3.59 13.76
N ALA A 362 -16.48 -3.84 14.47
CA ALA A 362 -15.29 -3.00 14.47
C ALA A 362 -14.03 -3.77 14.06
N MET A 363 -13.22 -3.12 13.23
CA MET A 363 -11.93 -3.60 12.78
C MET A 363 -10.84 -3.05 13.69
N ILE A 364 -9.98 -3.94 14.21
CA ILE A 364 -8.94 -3.59 15.16
C ILE A 364 -7.59 -3.52 14.46
N ASN A 365 -7.15 -2.28 14.25
CA ASN A 365 -5.78 -1.92 13.87
C ASN A 365 -5.34 -0.80 14.84
N TRP A 366 -4.49 -1.14 15.81
CA TRP A 366 -4.15 -0.28 16.94
C TRP A 366 -2.67 -0.44 17.32
N ASN A 367 -2.12 0.54 18.04
CA ASN A 367 -0.70 0.51 18.46
C ASN A 367 -0.29 -0.74 19.26
N SER A 368 -1.28 -1.39 19.87
CA SER A 368 -1.13 -2.57 20.71
C SER A 368 -0.92 -3.85 19.90
N ASN A 369 -1.36 -3.88 18.63
CA ASN A 369 -1.12 -5.00 17.72
C ASN A 369 -0.14 -4.71 16.57
N ASP A 370 0.52 -3.54 16.58
CA ASP A 370 1.69 -3.28 15.71
C ASP A 370 2.88 -4.14 16.17
N LEU A 371 3.40 -5.03 15.32
CA LEU A 371 4.57 -5.84 15.66
C LEU A 371 5.86 -5.02 15.48
N ARG A 372 6.43 -4.59 16.59
CA ARG A 372 7.61 -3.71 16.63
C ARG A 372 8.91 -4.48 16.46
N MET A 373 9.86 -3.87 15.73
CA MET A 373 11.25 -4.33 15.62
C MET A 373 11.39 -5.77 15.08
N GLN A 374 10.47 -6.20 14.22
CA GLN A 374 10.48 -7.51 13.59
C GLN A 374 10.40 -7.35 12.08
N ASN A 375 11.49 -6.88 11.47
CA ASN A 375 11.58 -6.66 10.03
C ASN A 375 11.25 -7.95 9.24
N ILE A 376 10.46 -7.89 8.17
CA ILE A 376 10.17 -9.04 7.29
C ILE A 376 10.74 -8.87 5.87
N ILE A 377 11.47 -7.78 5.65
CA ILE A 377 12.21 -7.45 4.42
C ILE A 377 13.63 -7.98 4.54
N ASP A 378 14.15 -8.54 3.44
CA ASP A 378 15.54 -9.02 3.30
C ASP A 378 15.97 -10.07 4.34
N VAL A 379 15.00 -10.85 4.81
CA VAL A 379 15.24 -12.02 5.66
C VAL A 379 14.87 -13.30 4.94
N ASP A 380 15.40 -14.42 5.41
CA ASP A 380 15.06 -15.72 4.85
C ASP A 380 13.59 -16.11 5.15
N ALA A 381 13.06 -17.05 4.35
CA ALA A 381 11.66 -17.46 4.42
C ALA A 381 11.26 -18.04 5.79
N ILE A 382 12.18 -18.67 6.53
CA ILE A 382 11.90 -19.21 7.86
C ILE A 382 11.70 -18.06 8.84
N THR A 383 12.65 -17.12 8.87
CA THR A 383 12.57 -15.92 9.71
C THR A 383 11.31 -15.10 9.39
N GLN A 384 10.99 -14.94 8.10
CA GLN A 384 9.77 -14.25 7.67
C GLN A 384 8.52 -14.95 8.21
N ALA A 385 8.39 -16.27 8.04
CA ALA A 385 7.24 -17.03 8.55
C ALA A 385 7.10 -16.98 10.08
N GLU A 386 8.22 -17.04 10.82
CA GLU A 386 8.23 -16.92 12.29
C GLU A 386 7.78 -15.53 12.76
N ARG A 387 8.25 -14.46 12.11
CA ARG A 387 7.84 -13.08 12.43
C ARG A 387 6.37 -12.82 12.09
N LEU A 388 5.89 -13.31 10.95
CA LEU A 388 4.47 -13.22 10.59
C LEU A 388 3.58 -13.94 11.61
N ALA A 389 3.98 -15.14 12.05
CA ALA A 389 3.28 -15.87 13.11
C ALA A 389 3.27 -15.14 14.46
N LEU A 390 4.39 -14.50 14.84
CA LEU A 390 4.46 -13.67 16.03
C LEU A 390 3.51 -12.47 15.95
N GLY A 391 3.37 -11.85 14.78
CA GLY A 391 2.40 -10.77 14.53
C GLY A 391 0.96 -11.24 14.72
N LYS A 392 0.63 -12.44 14.24
CA LYS A 392 -0.69 -13.07 14.48
C LYS A 392 -0.93 -13.32 15.98
N ALA A 393 0.07 -13.86 16.68
CA ALA A 393 0.00 -14.09 18.13
C ALA A 393 -0.20 -12.79 18.91
N LEU A 394 0.45 -11.70 18.50
CA LEU A 394 0.29 -10.37 19.10
C LEU A 394 -1.14 -9.84 18.94
N SER A 395 -1.73 -9.93 17.74
CA SER A 395 -3.10 -9.49 17.49
C SER A 395 -4.13 -10.27 18.31
N LEU A 396 -4.02 -11.59 18.36
CA LEU A 396 -4.89 -12.41 19.23
C LEU A 396 -4.61 -12.15 20.71
N GLY A 397 -3.37 -11.85 21.09
CA GLY A 397 -3.01 -11.42 22.44
C GLY A 397 -3.73 -10.14 22.85
N PHE A 398 -3.81 -9.17 21.94
CA PHE A 398 -4.55 -7.94 22.17
C PHE A 398 -6.05 -8.19 22.29
N LEU A 399 -6.64 -9.05 21.44
CA LEU A 399 -8.04 -9.47 21.59
C LEU A 399 -8.30 -10.12 22.95
N TYR A 400 -7.45 -11.08 23.36
CA TYR A 400 -7.60 -11.73 24.66
C TYR A 400 -7.54 -10.70 25.80
N TRP A 401 -6.58 -9.76 25.75
CA TRP A 401 -6.51 -8.66 26.72
C TRP A 401 -7.77 -7.79 26.74
N LEU A 402 -8.31 -7.42 25.56
CA LEU A 402 -9.57 -6.69 25.45
C LEU A 402 -10.71 -7.44 26.16
N GLN A 403 -10.78 -8.76 25.99
CA GLN A 403 -11.82 -9.60 26.55
C GLN A 403 -11.71 -9.84 28.06
N THR A 404 -10.50 -9.79 28.63
CA THR A 404 -10.27 -10.21 30.02
C THR A 404 -9.77 -9.13 30.97
N GLU A 405 -9.11 -8.09 30.46
CA GLU A 405 -8.32 -7.18 31.29
C GLU A 405 -8.44 -5.69 30.93
N ALA A 406 -8.91 -5.34 29.73
CA ALA A 406 -9.06 -3.94 29.34
C ALA A 406 -10.00 -3.17 30.28
N PRO A 407 -9.65 -1.94 30.68
CA PRO A 407 -10.53 -1.13 31.51
C PRO A 407 -11.83 -0.81 30.77
N ARG A 408 -12.95 -0.87 31.49
CA ARG A 408 -14.29 -0.56 30.96
C ARG A 408 -14.74 0.83 31.37
N ASP A 409 -15.62 1.41 30.56
CA ASP A 409 -16.26 2.70 30.85
C ASP A 409 -17.12 2.67 32.12
N ASP A 410 -17.64 1.48 32.48
CA ASP A 410 -18.41 1.24 33.71
C ASP A 410 -17.53 1.02 34.97
N GLY A 411 -16.20 1.13 34.83
CA GLY A 411 -15.23 0.91 35.92
C GLY A 411 -14.84 -0.56 36.15
N GLY A 412 -15.36 -1.49 35.34
CA GLY A 412 -14.96 -2.90 35.35
C GLY A 412 -13.73 -3.20 34.47
N PHE A 413 -13.48 -4.49 34.24
CA PHE A 413 -12.40 -4.98 33.39
C PHE A 413 -12.89 -6.09 32.44
N GLY A 414 -12.38 -6.06 31.21
CA GLY A 414 -12.64 -7.04 30.16
C GLY A 414 -13.97 -6.84 29.43
N TYR A 415 -13.97 -7.11 28.14
CA TYR A 415 -15.14 -7.14 27.27
C TYR A 415 -15.37 -8.57 26.75
N PRO A 416 -15.80 -9.52 27.60
CA PRO A 416 -16.06 -10.90 27.19
C PRO A 416 -17.10 -11.01 26.06
N GLU A 417 -17.92 -9.99 25.87
CA GLU A 417 -18.92 -9.90 24.82
C GLU A 417 -18.34 -9.62 23.41
N PHE A 418 -17.07 -9.24 23.28
CA PHE A 418 -16.44 -9.08 21.97
C PHE A 418 -16.23 -10.43 21.29
N TYR A 419 -16.89 -10.64 20.15
CA TYR A 419 -16.83 -11.86 19.36
C TYR A 419 -15.92 -11.66 18.15
N LEU A 420 -14.92 -12.53 17.98
CA LEU A 420 -14.06 -12.53 16.79
C LEU A 420 -14.84 -13.02 15.56
N ARG A 421 -14.96 -12.17 14.53
CA ARG A 421 -15.64 -12.47 13.27
C ARG A 421 -14.66 -13.07 12.26
N THR A 422 -14.64 -14.39 12.13
CA THR A 422 -13.78 -15.12 11.18
C THR A 422 -14.21 -14.99 9.71
N ASP A 423 -15.48 -14.66 9.49
CA ASP A 423 -16.10 -14.54 8.17
C ASP A 423 -15.78 -13.23 7.45
N VAL A 424 -15.54 -12.14 8.17
CA VAL A 424 -15.37 -10.79 7.58
C VAL A 424 -14.05 -10.66 6.79
N LEU A 425 -12.97 -11.26 7.28
CA LEU A 425 -11.65 -11.29 6.62
C LEU A 425 -11.39 -12.59 5.85
N GLY A 426 -12.31 -13.56 5.91
CA GLY A 426 -12.24 -14.81 5.16
C GLY A 426 -11.06 -15.71 5.56
N THR A 427 -10.76 -15.79 6.86
CA THR A 427 -9.67 -16.59 7.43
C THR A 427 -10.17 -17.39 8.64
N GLU A 428 -9.61 -18.58 8.83
CA GLU A 428 -10.00 -19.45 9.95
C GLU A 428 -9.61 -18.87 11.33
N ASP A 429 -8.54 -18.08 11.38
CA ASP A 429 -8.04 -17.42 12.58
C ASP A 429 -8.68 -16.03 12.83
N GLY A 430 -9.51 -15.55 11.89
CA GLY A 430 -10.18 -14.24 11.96
C GLY A 430 -9.26 -13.03 11.84
N LEU A 431 -7.99 -13.24 11.47
CA LEU A 431 -7.02 -12.20 11.18
C LEU A 431 -7.00 -11.88 9.68
N SER A 432 -6.39 -10.77 9.29
CA SER A 432 -6.22 -10.43 7.88
C SER A 432 -5.42 -11.51 7.13
N LYS A 433 -5.72 -11.69 5.84
CA LYS A 433 -5.08 -12.69 4.96
C LYS A 433 -3.58 -12.42 4.77
N TYR A 434 -3.21 -11.15 4.74
CA TYR A 434 -1.84 -10.66 4.70
C TYR A 434 -1.68 -9.61 5.80
N PRO A 435 -0.49 -9.37 6.39
CA PRO A 435 -0.33 -8.26 7.32
C PRO A 435 -0.52 -6.91 6.62
N TYR A 436 -1.02 -5.92 7.36
CA TYR A 436 -0.94 -4.52 6.97
C TYR A 436 0.51 -4.06 6.92
N ILE A 437 1.03 -3.86 5.71
CA ILE A 437 2.40 -3.41 5.47
C ILE A 437 2.42 -1.89 5.40
N ARG A 438 3.25 -1.24 6.22
CA ARG A 438 3.45 0.21 6.18
C ARG A 438 4.67 0.61 5.36
N GLU A 439 5.66 -0.26 5.24
CA GLU A 439 6.89 0.08 4.53
C GLU A 439 7.36 -1.08 3.66
N SER A 440 7.74 -0.73 2.44
CA SER A 440 8.30 -1.63 1.44
C SER A 440 9.79 -1.33 1.25
N ARG A 441 10.49 -2.19 0.51
CA ARG A 441 11.69 -1.75 -0.22
C ARG A 441 11.31 -0.61 -1.14
N ARG A 442 12.10 0.47 -1.12
CA ARG A 442 11.84 1.71 -1.88
C ARG A 442 12.90 1.86 -2.97
N ILE A 443 12.49 2.07 -4.22
CA ILE A 443 13.46 2.27 -5.31
C ILE A 443 14.36 3.48 -5.04
N VAL A 444 15.57 3.47 -5.60
CA VAL A 444 16.34 4.71 -5.81
C VAL A 444 15.88 5.31 -7.13
N GLY A 445 14.93 6.25 -7.06
CA GLY A 445 14.33 6.88 -8.23
C GLY A 445 15.10 8.10 -8.77
N GLN A 446 14.72 8.59 -9.94
CA GLN A 446 15.30 9.80 -10.53
C GLN A 446 15.11 11.04 -9.64
N HIS A 447 14.05 11.05 -8.83
CA HIS A 447 13.86 11.94 -7.69
C HIS A 447 13.64 11.10 -6.42
N THR A 448 14.14 11.54 -5.26
CA THR A 448 13.76 10.96 -3.96
C THR A 448 13.01 12.04 -3.19
N ILE A 449 11.77 11.76 -2.80
CA ILE A 449 10.94 12.72 -2.07
C ILE A 449 11.42 12.80 -0.62
N VAL A 450 11.78 14.00 -0.17
CA VAL A 450 12.30 14.25 1.18
C VAL A 450 11.33 15.09 2.02
N GLU A 451 11.51 15.02 3.34
CA GLU A 451 10.64 15.64 4.34
C GLU A 451 10.35 17.12 4.05
N GLU A 452 11.39 17.90 3.75
CA GLU A 452 11.32 19.33 3.53
C GLU A 452 10.40 19.71 2.35
N GLU A 453 10.12 18.77 1.44
CA GLU A 453 9.24 19.00 0.30
C GLU A 453 7.76 18.92 0.68
N ILE A 454 7.38 18.36 1.85
CA ILE A 454 5.97 18.13 2.22
C ILE A 454 5.53 18.74 3.56
N VAL A 455 6.46 18.95 4.49
CA VAL A 455 6.09 19.38 5.86
C VAL A 455 5.76 20.86 5.93
N VAL A 456 4.87 21.22 6.85
CA VAL A 456 4.44 22.61 7.09
C VAL A 456 5.63 23.52 7.48
N ALA A 457 6.62 22.98 8.19
CA ALA A 457 7.75 23.75 8.72
C ALA A 457 8.60 24.43 7.63
N THR A 458 8.73 23.79 6.46
CA THR A 458 9.51 24.28 5.32
C THR A 458 8.65 24.84 4.19
N ASN A 459 7.33 24.63 4.25
CA ASN A 459 6.37 25.07 3.24
C ASN A 459 5.38 26.08 3.87
N PRO A 460 5.72 27.38 3.98
CA PRO A 460 4.90 28.37 4.68
C PRO A 460 3.59 28.73 3.96
N GLY A 461 3.48 28.45 2.66
CA GLY A 461 2.27 28.66 1.86
C GLY A 461 1.16 27.64 2.15
N ALA A 462 0.11 27.63 1.32
CA ALA A 462 -0.99 26.69 1.49
C ALA A 462 -0.71 25.27 0.97
N ARG A 463 0.33 25.10 0.13
CA ARG A 463 0.74 23.83 -0.48
C ARG A 463 2.20 23.47 -0.16
N ALA A 464 2.53 22.21 -0.44
CA ALA A 464 3.88 21.66 -0.41
C ALA A 464 4.69 22.07 -1.67
N HIS A 465 5.90 21.53 -1.83
CA HIS A 465 6.71 21.74 -3.02
C HIS A 465 5.96 21.36 -4.31
N LEU A 466 6.14 22.16 -5.36
CA LEU A 466 5.56 21.92 -6.68
C LEU A 466 6.56 21.21 -7.59
N PHE A 467 6.09 20.14 -8.21
CA PHE A 467 6.83 19.34 -9.16
C PHE A 467 6.25 19.54 -10.56
N SER A 468 7.09 20.01 -11.49
CA SER A 468 6.71 20.22 -12.89
C SER A 468 6.32 18.92 -13.61
N ASP A 469 6.76 17.78 -13.08
CA ASP A 469 6.46 16.44 -13.55
C ASP A 469 5.45 15.70 -12.66
N SER A 470 4.61 16.42 -11.90
CA SER A 470 3.55 15.82 -11.08
C SER A 470 2.63 14.93 -11.93
N VAL A 471 2.32 13.74 -11.40
CA VAL A 471 1.38 12.75 -11.98
C VAL A 471 0.26 12.38 -11.00
N GLY A 472 0.12 13.12 -9.91
CA GLY A 472 -0.93 12.93 -8.92
C GLY A 472 -0.72 13.81 -7.69
N ILE A 473 -1.62 13.71 -6.72
CA ILE A 473 -1.58 14.47 -5.47
C ILE A 473 -1.78 13.57 -4.27
N GLY A 474 -1.42 14.08 -3.10
CA GLY A 474 -1.72 13.44 -1.83
C GLY A 474 -1.73 14.43 -0.67
N ARG A 475 -2.28 13.96 0.44
CA ARG A 475 -2.19 14.66 1.73
C ARG A 475 -2.44 13.68 2.85
N TYR A 476 -1.46 13.52 3.72
CA TYR A 476 -1.58 12.81 4.97
C TYR A 476 -0.45 13.28 5.89
N PRO A 477 -0.63 13.37 7.23
CA PRO A 477 0.49 13.62 8.12
C PRO A 477 1.59 12.55 7.94
N VAL A 478 2.77 12.84 8.47
CA VAL A 478 3.88 11.87 8.49
C VAL A 478 3.55 10.79 9.53
N ASP A 479 3.01 9.65 9.09
CA ASP A 479 2.56 8.56 9.97
C ASP A 479 3.54 7.39 9.97
N ILE A 480 4.50 7.46 10.91
CA ILE A 480 5.59 6.49 11.07
C ILE A 480 5.33 5.60 12.28
N HIS A 481 5.37 4.29 12.07
CA HIS A 481 5.33 3.28 13.13
C HIS A 481 6.66 2.55 13.17
N GLY A 482 7.35 2.52 14.31
CA GLY A 482 8.67 1.90 14.42
C GLY A 482 9.31 2.24 15.75
N GLU A 483 10.64 2.28 15.81
CA GLU A 483 11.34 2.81 16.99
C GLU A 483 10.79 4.20 17.34
N GLN A 484 10.25 4.37 18.55
CA GLN A 484 9.55 5.61 18.97
C GLN A 484 10.45 6.86 18.96
N ASP A 485 11.74 6.67 18.74
CA ASP A 485 12.75 7.70 18.62
C ASP A 485 12.94 8.21 17.18
N VAL A 486 12.15 7.79 16.18
CA VAL A 486 12.19 8.45 14.85
C VAL A 486 11.71 9.90 15.04
N PRO A 487 12.61 10.89 14.96
CA PRO A 487 12.19 12.28 15.02
C PRO A 487 11.21 12.52 13.86
N GLY A 488 10.22 13.40 14.04
CA GLY A 488 9.34 13.83 12.95
C GLY A 488 8.09 13.00 12.68
N ALA A 489 7.85 11.92 13.43
CA ALA A 489 6.54 11.25 13.45
C ALA A 489 5.41 12.23 13.79
N ALA A 490 4.24 12.02 13.19
CA ALA A 490 3.02 12.83 13.30
C ALA A 490 3.15 14.29 12.83
N GLN A 491 4.15 14.62 12.00
CA GLN A 491 4.23 15.96 11.42
C GLN A 491 3.07 16.26 10.48
N HIS A 492 2.58 17.50 10.57
CA HIS A 492 1.60 18.00 9.63
C HIS A 492 2.26 18.27 8.28
N THR A 493 1.61 17.82 7.22
CA THR A 493 1.98 18.08 5.84
C THR A 493 1.04 19.10 5.20
N LYS A 494 1.52 19.72 4.14
CA LYS A 494 0.68 20.45 3.19
C LYS A 494 0.19 19.48 2.09
N PRO A 495 -0.87 19.82 1.34
CA PRO A 495 -1.16 19.12 0.10
C PRO A 495 0.07 19.04 -0.80
N PHE A 496 0.46 17.82 -1.19
CA PHE A 496 1.66 17.53 -1.96
C PHE A 496 1.34 16.82 -3.27
N GLN A 497 2.35 16.73 -4.12
CA GLN A 497 2.28 16.16 -5.47
C GLN A 497 3.13 14.88 -5.55
N ILE A 498 2.82 14.01 -6.49
CA ILE A 498 3.56 12.79 -6.77
C ILE A 498 4.42 13.05 -8.02
N PRO A 499 5.72 13.34 -7.90
CA PRO A 499 6.59 13.56 -9.06
C PRO A 499 6.83 12.26 -9.84
N LEU A 500 6.77 12.33 -11.17
CA LEU A 500 7.10 11.20 -12.04
C LEU A 500 8.52 10.68 -11.77
N GLY A 501 9.49 11.55 -11.47
CA GLY A 501 10.86 11.16 -11.12
C GLY A 501 10.94 10.19 -9.93
N ALA A 502 10.00 10.25 -8.98
CA ALA A 502 9.95 9.31 -7.86
C ALA A 502 9.35 7.95 -8.23
N LEU A 503 8.72 7.86 -9.40
CA LEU A 503 8.08 6.68 -9.96
C LEU A 503 8.95 5.97 -11.00
N ILE A 504 10.19 6.42 -11.23
CA ILE A 504 11.12 5.89 -12.23
C ILE A 504 12.45 5.53 -11.57
N PRO A 505 12.86 4.24 -11.53
CA PRO A 505 14.17 3.84 -11.04
C PRO A 505 15.32 4.44 -11.86
N GLN A 506 16.46 4.75 -11.20
CA GLN A 506 17.65 5.25 -11.90
C GLN A 506 18.34 4.17 -12.75
N ASP A 507 18.32 2.92 -12.29
CA ASP A 507 19.06 1.78 -12.84
C ASP A 507 18.14 0.73 -13.49
N ALA A 508 16.90 1.08 -13.85
CA ALA A 508 15.99 0.23 -14.62
C ALA A 508 15.27 1.00 -15.75
N THR A 509 14.97 0.31 -16.85
CA THR A 509 14.36 0.92 -18.05
C THR A 509 12.86 0.66 -18.18
N ASN A 510 12.40 -0.52 -17.74
CA ASN A 510 11.02 -1.00 -17.91
C ASN A 510 10.41 -1.62 -16.64
N LEU A 511 11.03 -1.41 -15.47
CA LEU A 511 10.48 -1.78 -14.17
C LEU A 511 9.91 -0.53 -13.49
N LEU A 512 8.66 -0.59 -13.05
CA LEU A 512 7.93 0.54 -12.50
C LEU A 512 7.37 0.21 -11.10
N PRO A 513 7.62 0.99 -10.04
CA PRO A 513 6.97 0.82 -8.74
C PRO A 513 5.53 1.32 -8.77
N ALA A 514 4.58 0.52 -8.27
CA ALA A 514 3.18 0.92 -8.17
C ALA A 514 2.56 0.60 -6.79
N CYS A 515 3.36 0.53 -5.74
CA CYS A 515 2.88 0.39 -4.36
C CYS A 515 3.68 1.34 -3.46
N LYS A 516 3.99 0.90 -2.24
CA LYS A 516 4.78 1.62 -1.22
C LYS A 516 6.29 1.65 -1.57
N ASN A 517 6.65 1.14 -2.75
CA ASN A 517 8.00 0.94 -3.24
C ASN A 517 8.53 2.08 -4.11
N ILE A 518 7.83 3.22 -4.15
CA ILE A 518 8.30 4.43 -4.85
C ILE A 518 9.50 5.06 -4.13
N SER A 519 10.14 6.05 -4.78
CA SER A 519 11.32 6.72 -4.26
C SER A 519 10.98 7.80 -3.23
N THR A 520 10.75 7.35 -1.99
CA THR A 520 10.57 8.19 -0.80
C THR A 520 11.64 7.86 0.24
N THR A 521 11.84 8.73 1.22
CA THR A 521 12.59 8.41 2.45
C THR A 521 11.70 7.63 3.41
N HIS A 522 12.27 7.08 4.49
CA HIS A 522 11.53 6.48 5.59
C HIS A 522 10.51 7.45 6.19
N VAL A 523 10.89 8.72 6.31
CA VAL A 523 10.06 9.78 6.87
C VAL A 523 8.89 10.06 5.93
N THR A 524 9.16 10.37 4.66
CA THR A 524 8.08 10.73 3.72
C THR A 524 7.21 9.55 3.31
N ASN A 525 7.72 8.31 3.36
CA ASN A 525 6.90 7.11 3.14
C ASN A 525 5.65 7.10 4.01
N GLY A 526 5.73 7.58 5.26
CA GLY A 526 4.60 7.71 6.18
C GLY A 526 3.44 8.56 5.65
N SER A 527 3.66 9.41 4.64
CA SER A 527 2.63 10.21 3.99
C SER A 527 2.26 9.74 2.58
N TYR A 528 3.06 8.92 1.91
CA TYR A 528 2.81 8.46 0.54
C TYR A 528 2.20 7.05 0.45
N ARG A 529 2.26 6.26 1.52
CA ARG A 529 1.79 4.85 1.54
C ARG A 529 0.26 4.66 1.62
N LEU A 530 -0.51 5.73 1.78
CA LEU A 530 -1.92 5.66 2.17
C LEU A 530 -2.84 5.39 0.97
N HIS A 531 -4.05 4.91 1.25
CA HIS A 531 -5.02 4.42 0.27
C HIS A 531 -5.17 5.30 -0.99
N PRO A 532 -5.53 6.61 -0.92
CA PRO A 532 -5.73 7.41 -2.12
C PRO A 532 -4.44 7.67 -2.91
N ILE A 533 -3.29 7.73 -2.22
CA ILE A 533 -1.99 7.98 -2.84
C ILE A 533 -1.51 6.72 -3.56
N GLU A 534 -1.59 5.55 -2.93
CA GLU A 534 -1.23 4.28 -3.57
C GLU A 534 -2.09 4.02 -4.82
N TRP A 535 -3.39 4.32 -4.74
CA TRP A 535 -4.27 4.26 -5.92
C TRP A 535 -3.83 5.22 -7.03
N SER A 536 -3.48 6.45 -6.68
CA SER A 536 -3.00 7.46 -7.65
C SER A 536 -1.68 7.05 -8.30
N ILE A 537 -0.75 6.46 -7.54
CA ILE A 537 0.52 5.92 -8.05
C ILE A 537 0.23 4.84 -9.09
N GLY A 538 -0.66 3.88 -8.77
CA GLY A 538 -1.09 2.85 -9.71
C GLY A 538 -1.70 3.44 -10.98
N GLU A 539 -2.60 4.41 -10.85
CA GLU A 539 -3.26 5.04 -12.00
C GLU A 539 -2.25 5.74 -12.92
N ALA A 540 -1.26 6.42 -12.34
CA ALA A 540 -0.16 7.04 -13.07
C ALA A 540 0.66 6.00 -13.85
N GLN A 541 1.08 4.91 -13.19
CA GLN A 541 1.92 3.87 -13.81
C GLN A 541 1.21 3.09 -14.91
N GLY A 542 -0.09 2.81 -14.74
CA GLY A 542 -0.90 2.18 -15.77
C GLY A 542 -1.01 3.05 -17.04
N THR A 543 -1.24 4.36 -16.85
CA THR A 543 -1.30 5.33 -17.97
C THR A 543 0.06 5.48 -18.64
N LEU A 544 1.13 5.64 -17.85
CA LEU A 544 2.50 5.72 -18.32
C LEU A 544 2.88 4.52 -19.18
N SER A 545 2.47 3.32 -18.76
CA SER A 545 2.79 2.08 -19.47
C SER A 545 2.20 2.06 -20.88
N ILE A 546 0.92 2.43 -21.04
CA ILE A 546 0.30 2.51 -22.37
C ILE A 546 0.88 3.66 -23.18
N PHE A 547 1.13 4.81 -22.56
CA PHE A 547 1.79 5.94 -23.22
C PHE A 547 3.15 5.53 -23.80
N ALA A 548 3.98 4.85 -23.00
CA ALA A 548 5.28 4.34 -23.41
C ALA A 548 5.17 3.33 -24.57
N LEU A 549 4.27 2.35 -24.46
CA LEU A 549 4.05 1.34 -25.49
C LEU A 549 3.53 1.93 -26.80
N LYS A 550 2.62 2.90 -26.75
CA LYS A 550 2.05 3.55 -27.93
C LYS A 550 3.08 4.40 -28.68
N ASN A 551 3.94 5.09 -27.95
CA ASN A 551 4.97 5.95 -28.52
C ASN A 551 6.30 5.22 -28.80
N ASN A 552 6.43 3.95 -28.39
CA ASN A 552 7.65 3.17 -28.50
C ASN A 552 8.86 3.86 -27.82
N ILE A 553 8.62 4.41 -26.62
CA ILE A 553 9.61 5.09 -25.78
C ILE A 553 9.71 4.32 -24.47
N ALA A 554 10.91 4.13 -23.92
CA ALA A 554 11.03 3.46 -22.62
C ALA A 554 10.46 4.36 -21.51
N PRO A 555 9.74 3.81 -20.51
CA PRO A 555 9.25 4.61 -19.38
C PRO A 555 10.32 5.49 -18.73
N SER A 556 11.55 4.98 -18.59
CA SER A 556 12.68 5.73 -18.01
C SER A 556 13.14 6.96 -18.82
N GLU A 557 12.74 7.07 -20.09
CA GLU A 557 13.11 8.18 -20.98
C GLU A 557 12.06 9.30 -20.96
N ILE A 558 10.80 8.99 -20.61
CA ILE A 558 9.69 9.94 -20.64
C ILE A 558 9.93 11.11 -19.68
N VAL A 559 10.36 10.82 -18.45
CA VAL A 559 10.64 11.83 -17.41
C VAL A 559 11.72 12.85 -17.83
N ASN A 560 12.60 12.49 -18.78
CA ASN A 560 13.65 13.36 -19.30
C ASN A 560 13.19 14.23 -20.49
N SER A 561 11.93 14.09 -20.93
CA SER A 561 11.35 14.85 -22.04
C SER A 561 10.15 15.68 -21.56
N PRO A 562 10.31 17.01 -21.41
CA PRO A 562 9.22 17.88 -20.96
C PRO A 562 7.94 17.78 -21.81
N ASP A 563 8.08 17.58 -23.12
CA ASP A 563 6.93 17.42 -24.03
C ASP A 563 6.21 16.08 -23.81
N ALA A 564 6.96 15.00 -23.56
CA ALA A 564 6.39 13.70 -23.25
C ALA A 564 5.71 13.69 -21.87
N VAL A 565 6.34 14.31 -20.86
CA VAL A 565 5.75 14.53 -19.53
C VAL A 565 4.44 15.30 -19.66
N ARG A 566 4.43 16.42 -20.38
CA ARG A 566 3.22 17.22 -20.59
C ARG A 566 2.11 16.42 -21.28
N SER A 567 2.46 15.63 -22.29
CA SER A 567 1.49 14.79 -23.00
C SER A 567 0.90 13.71 -22.08
N LEU A 568 1.70 13.12 -21.20
CA LEU A 568 1.23 12.18 -20.18
C LEU A 568 0.32 12.86 -19.16
N GLN A 569 0.72 14.04 -18.65
CA GLN A 569 -0.06 14.85 -17.71
C GLN A 569 -1.44 15.20 -18.29
N GLU A 570 -1.51 15.59 -19.56
CA GLU A 570 -2.77 15.85 -20.24
C GLU A 570 -3.68 14.62 -20.30
N GLN A 571 -3.12 13.43 -20.55
CA GLN A 571 -3.89 12.18 -20.53
C GLN A 571 -4.44 11.87 -19.13
N LEU A 572 -3.61 12.01 -18.10
CA LEU A 572 -4.02 11.84 -16.70
C LEU A 572 -5.14 12.81 -16.31
N ILE A 573 -4.98 14.10 -16.63
CA ILE A 573 -5.97 15.13 -16.36
C ILE A 573 -7.31 14.83 -17.06
N ASN A 574 -7.28 14.45 -18.35
CA ASN A 574 -8.49 14.12 -19.10
C ASN A 574 -9.26 12.95 -18.49
N ARG A 575 -8.57 12.05 -17.79
CA ARG A 575 -9.14 10.91 -17.08
C ARG A 575 -9.57 11.21 -15.65
N GLY A 576 -9.42 12.45 -15.19
CA GLY A 576 -9.85 12.87 -13.86
C GLY A 576 -8.81 12.69 -12.76
N VAL A 577 -7.52 12.57 -13.13
CA VAL A 577 -6.41 12.60 -12.16
C VAL A 577 -6.02 14.05 -11.89
N PRO A 578 -6.17 14.56 -10.66
CA PRO A 578 -5.72 15.89 -10.32
C PRO A 578 -4.20 15.92 -10.18
N LEU A 579 -3.56 16.92 -10.80
CA LEU A 579 -2.13 17.18 -10.67
C LEU A 579 -1.85 18.34 -9.71
N PHE A 580 -2.82 19.24 -9.58
CA PHE A 580 -2.83 20.33 -8.61
C PHE A 580 -3.98 20.14 -7.63
N TRP A 581 -3.69 20.44 -6.36
CA TRP A 581 -4.67 20.40 -5.29
C TRP A 581 -5.54 21.67 -5.29
N PHE A 582 -6.85 21.48 -5.30
CA PHE A 582 -7.82 22.57 -5.13
C PHE A 582 -8.76 22.26 -3.99
N ASN A 583 -9.12 23.28 -3.20
CA ASN A 583 -10.11 23.12 -2.14
C ASN A 583 -11.56 23.22 -2.65
N ASN A 584 -11.77 23.78 -3.85
CA ASN A 584 -13.09 24.12 -4.38
C ASN A 584 -13.38 23.57 -5.80
N VAL A 585 -12.50 22.75 -6.38
CA VAL A 585 -12.71 22.15 -7.72
C VAL A 585 -12.84 20.64 -7.56
N ALA A 586 -14.08 20.14 -7.59
CA ALA A 586 -14.36 18.71 -7.54
C ALA A 586 -13.85 18.00 -8.81
N THR A 587 -13.47 16.73 -8.70
CA THR A 587 -12.93 16.00 -9.85
C THR A 587 -13.96 15.78 -10.96
N ASP A 588 -15.26 15.81 -10.65
CA ASP A 588 -16.38 15.66 -11.58
C ASP A 588 -16.86 17.01 -12.17
N HIS A 589 -16.24 18.12 -11.78
CA HIS A 589 -16.58 19.43 -12.32
C HIS A 589 -16.44 19.45 -13.86
N PRO A 590 -17.41 20.02 -14.61
CA PRO A 590 -17.40 19.99 -16.08
C PRO A 590 -16.12 20.56 -16.72
N ASN A 591 -15.52 21.56 -16.07
CA ASN A 591 -14.28 22.20 -16.52
C ASN A 591 -13.03 21.68 -15.79
N PHE A 592 -13.10 20.57 -15.04
CA PHE A 592 -11.97 20.04 -14.26
C PHE A 592 -10.68 19.94 -15.09
N ALA A 593 -10.78 19.32 -16.27
CA ALA A 593 -9.62 19.07 -17.11
C ALA A 593 -9.01 20.38 -17.64
N GLU A 594 -9.84 21.33 -18.04
CA GLU A 594 -9.39 22.63 -18.53
C GLU A 594 -8.72 23.44 -17.41
N ILE A 595 -9.29 23.42 -16.20
CA ILE A 595 -8.73 24.10 -15.02
C ILE A 595 -7.33 23.57 -14.72
N GLN A 596 -7.18 22.24 -14.58
CA GLN A 596 -5.88 21.60 -14.29
C GLN A 596 -4.84 21.91 -15.38
N LYS A 597 -5.22 21.86 -16.66
CA LYS A 597 -4.32 22.17 -17.79
C LYS A 597 -3.88 23.62 -17.79
N ARG A 598 -4.79 24.57 -17.51
CA ARG A 598 -4.42 25.99 -17.41
C ARG A 598 -3.48 26.24 -16.25
N THR A 599 -3.74 25.62 -15.09
CA THR A 599 -2.85 25.74 -13.93
C THR A 599 -1.46 25.16 -14.20
N MET A 600 -1.36 24.11 -15.01
CA MET A 600 -0.08 23.57 -15.46
C MET A 600 0.73 24.57 -16.34
N LEU A 601 0.06 25.52 -16.99
CA LEU A 601 0.70 26.56 -17.81
C LEU A 601 0.95 27.86 -17.04
N ASP A 602 0.06 28.17 -16.08
CA ASP A 602 0.10 29.37 -15.25
C ASP A 602 -0.38 29.04 -13.83
N GLU A 603 0.57 28.89 -12.92
CA GLU A 603 0.31 28.55 -11.51
C GLU A 603 -0.39 29.70 -10.75
N SER A 604 -0.33 30.94 -11.25
CA SER A 604 -0.94 32.11 -10.61
C SER A 604 -2.49 32.07 -10.59
N LEU A 605 -3.08 31.12 -11.32
CA LEU A 605 -4.52 30.86 -11.32
C LEU A 605 -5.03 30.21 -10.03
N VAL A 606 -4.12 29.80 -9.15
CA VAL A 606 -4.45 29.22 -7.86
C VAL A 606 -4.06 30.20 -6.76
N ASP A 607 -5.00 30.50 -5.87
CA ASP A 607 -4.72 31.29 -4.68
C ASP A 607 -3.78 30.50 -3.74
N ASP A 608 -2.57 31.00 -3.54
CA ASP A 608 -1.53 30.36 -2.72
C ASP A 608 -1.77 30.38 -1.21
N GLN A 609 -2.82 31.06 -0.74
CA GLN A 609 -3.27 31.04 0.64
C GLN A 609 -4.47 30.12 0.86
N THR A 610 -5.39 30.06 -0.10
CA THR A 610 -6.66 29.34 0.05
C THR A 610 -6.75 28.04 -0.75
N LEU A 611 -5.86 27.84 -1.72
CA LEU A 611 -5.94 26.80 -2.76
C LEU A 611 -7.28 26.79 -3.50
N ALA A 612 -7.94 27.95 -3.55
CA ALA A 612 -9.11 28.14 -4.39
C ALA A 612 -8.64 28.42 -5.82
N PHE A 613 -9.31 27.78 -6.79
CA PHE A 613 -9.20 28.21 -8.18
C PHE A 613 -9.88 29.57 -8.35
N ASN A 614 -9.16 30.55 -8.89
CA ASN A 614 -9.71 31.87 -9.17
C ASN A 614 -10.17 31.95 -10.64
N ALA A 615 -11.48 31.98 -10.86
CA ALA A 615 -12.04 32.09 -12.21
C ALA A 615 -12.00 33.53 -12.75
N GLU A 616 -11.84 34.54 -11.89
CA GLU A 616 -11.84 35.96 -12.28
C GLU A 616 -10.54 36.39 -12.97
N THR A 617 -9.46 35.61 -12.83
CA THR A 617 -8.17 35.84 -13.50
C THR A 617 -8.14 35.32 -14.96
N LEU A 618 -9.23 34.76 -15.47
CA LEU A 618 -9.33 34.22 -16.83
C LEU A 618 -9.63 35.28 -17.92
N THR A 619 -9.63 36.58 -17.58
CA THR A 619 -9.93 37.69 -18.50
C THR A 619 -8.79 38.02 -19.46
#